data_AF-A0A7S4PN32-F1
#
_entry.id   AF-A0A7S4PN32-F1
#
_cell.length_a   1.000
_cell.length_b   1.000
_cell.length_c   1.000
_cell.angle_alpha   90.00
_cell.angle_beta   90.00
_cell.angle_gamma   90.00
#
_symmetry.space_group_name_H-M   'P 1'
#
loop_
_entity.id
_entity.type
_entity.pdbx_description
1 polymer ?
#
loop_
_entity_poly.entity_id
_entity_poly.type
_entity_poly.pdbx_seq_one_letter_code
_entity_poly.pdbx_strand_id
1 'polypeptide(L)'
;MMISAANLEPQRMIAVDHRVMQSNGFEDSEGHGSVGEDWSGPHRSLDGWVGALDGLSPGLSAASSSESLKGMERGERRLSRNNSNEAINVEKKLSKSNSNEAIKNMERSERKTLPISLPRFPHEMKTRVQFQIHAYTQTGDHLSVVGSCPPLGCWQPDKAIPLHTDQSMYPMWTGSVEVPSGEPVEYKYIIYRRSTSEVEWEVDISNRTFTPEGVFVVLEDGKFNVERAQLLDRKQRKLAIDASGRTSVYNEYTEQQVSIIGECLYIISYKLPLRTIRGPKGSNDYFFEWHPGYATNTSSRHASYVVEKLRKLRKKAQIWYIGWLGIEVPPEDREKVSKILERDFQCLPVFLSCGMARDFQEFCERILRPTFHFMVPTMADMCLAFHKGALEKQSKWQTYNTVNLEMVQPLVERFNDGDYVWIVDIELLMVPAFVGARCKSANIGFVFNTPFPSSDIFRMLPARKEILRSVLNSNMIFFHCFTYARHFLTCCSRLLGLEYHSMRGGLVQLNFRGHHVHIRASHVGMDSGTFLEKFESDERVPQFKAKWNEIFRSKHVVLGYDDLEPMSGILLLLRA
;
A
#
# COMPACT_ATOMS: atom_id res chain seq x y z
N MET A 1 -44.55 19.84 17.79
CA MET A 1 -43.90 20.01 19.11
C MET A 1 -43.32 18.66 19.53
N MET A 2 -42.01 18.66 19.82
CA MET A 2 -41.23 17.73 20.68
C MET A 2 -41.41 16.20 20.59
N ILE A 3 -40.43 15.59 19.92
CA ILE A 3 -39.49 14.53 20.36
C ILE A 3 -39.85 13.75 21.65
N SER A 4 -39.88 12.41 21.54
CA SER A 4 -39.46 11.50 22.61
C SER A 4 -38.72 10.30 22.03
N ALA A 5 -37.60 9.98 22.67
CA ALA A 5 -36.72 8.85 22.41
C ALA A 5 -37.40 7.50 22.75
N ALA A 6 -37.08 6.45 21.98
CA ALA A 6 -36.86 5.07 22.45
C ALA A 6 -36.55 4.14 21.28
N ASN A 7 -35.72 3.12 21.55
CA ASN A 7 -35.46 1.91 20.77
C ASN A 7 -34.27 1.93 19.80
N LEU A 8 -33.07 2.03 20.37
CA LEU A 8 -31.94 1.21 19.94
C LEU A 8 -31.83 0.04 20.92
N GLU A 9 -32.08 -1.18 20.44
CA GLU A 9 -31.88 -2.40 21.22
C GLU A 9 -30.40 -2.54 21.64
N PRO A 10 -30.10 -2.90 22.89
CA PRO A 10 -28.74 -3.20 23.31
C PRO A 10 -28.32 -4.55 22.73
N GLN A 11 -27.24 -4.54 21.94
CA GLN A 11 -26.51 -5.75 21.58
C GLN A 11 -26.16 -6.52 22.86
N ARG A 12 -26.58 -7.79 22.90
CA ARG A 12 -26.35 -8.71 24.04
C ARG A 12 -24.86 -8.82 24.34
N MET A 13 -24.42 -8.12 25.39
CA MET A 13 -23.20 -8.46 26.13
C MET A 13 -23.45 -9.80 26.84
N ILE A 14 -22.72 -10.83 26.44
CA ILE A 14 -22.67 -12.09 27.18
C ILE A 14 -21.66 -11.89 28.30
N ALA A 15 -22.15 -11.69 29.52
CA ALA A 15 -21.35 -11.88 30.72
C ALA A 15 -21.21 -13.40 30.92
N VAL A 16 -20.01 -13.93 30.74
CA VAL A 16 -19.73 -15.34 31.04
C VAL A 16 -19.45 -15.43 32.54
N ASP A 17 -20.43 -15.91 33.29
CA ASP A 17 -20.27 -16.29 34.70
C ASP A 17 -19.63 -17.69 34.76
N HIS A 18 -18.58 -17.84 35.56
CA HIS A 18 -17.66 -18.98 35.54
C HIS A 18 -18.18 -20.18 36.36
N ARG A 19 -19.48 -20.46 36.33
CA ARG A 19 -20.13 -21.52 37.14
C ARG A 19 -21.27 -22.27 36.45
N VAL A 20 -21.24 -22.51 35.14
CA VAL A 20 -22.12 -23.53 34.53
C VAL A 20 -21.44 -24.15 33.31
N MET A 21 -20.58 -25.16 33.53
CA MET A 21 -20.21 -26.14 32.50
C MET A 21 -19.78 -27.46 33.17
N GLN A 22 -20.76 -28.12 33.78
CA GLN A 22 -20.82 -29.56 33.88
C GLN A 22 -22.29 -29.95 33.63
N SER A 23 -22.50 -31.08 32.95
CA SER A 23 -23.78 -31.71 32.57
C SER A 23 -24.48 -31.18 31.30
N ASN A 24 -24.19 -31.81 30.15
CA ASN A 24 -25.08 -32.82 29.53
C ASN A 24 -24.67 -33.10 28.07
N GLY A 25 -24.60 -34.38 27.73
CA GLY A 25 -24.39 -34.90 26.37
C GLY A 25 -25.67 -35.42 25.73
N PHE A 26 -25.48 -36.02 24.54
CA PHE A 26 -26.44 -36.71 23.65
C PHE A 26 -27.45 -35.76 22.93
N GLU A 27 -27.83 -35.92 21.65
CA GLU A 27 -27.82 -37.05 20.71
C GLU A 27 -28.07 -36.56 19.26
N ASP A 28 -27.67 -37.34 18.26
CA ASP A 28 -27.89 -37.14 16.81
C ASP A 28 -29.36 -37.38 16.38
N SER A 29 -29.82 -36.70 15.32
CA SER A 29 -30.81 -37.27 14.39
C SER A 29 -30.85 -36.56 13.03
N GLU A 30 -30.82 -37.39 11.98
CA GLU A 30 -30.97 -37.06 10.57
C GLU A 30 -32.42 -36.68 10.20
N GLY A 31 -32.58 -35.92 9.12
CA GLY A 31 -33.88 -35.63 8.50
C GLY A 31 -33.75 -35.22 7.03
N HIS A 32 -34.09 -36.16 6.14
CA HIS A 32 -34.25 -35.97 4.70
C HIS A 32 -35.36 -34.95 4.34
N GLY A 33 -35.17 -34.23 3.22
CA GLY A 33 -36.21 -33.45 2.58
C GLY A 33 -35.84 -33.02 1.15
N SER A 34 -36.30 -33.79 0.17
CA SER A 34 -36.21 -33.51 -1.27
C SER A 34 -37.46 -32.76 -1.76
N VAL A 35 -37.29 -31.65 -2.50
CA VAL A 35 -38.25 -31.19 -3.52
C VAL A 35 -37.45 -30.45 -4.60
N GLY A 36 -37.59 -30.87 -5.86
CA GLY A 36 -37.12 -30.13 -7.03
C GLY A 36 -38.27 -29.35 -7.67
N GLU A 37 -37.94 -28.36 -8.50
CA GLU A 37 -38.78 -27.94 -9.62
C GLU A 37 -37.97 -27.12 -10.63
N ASP A 38 -38.02 -27.59 -11.88
CA ASP A 38 -37.53 -26.97 -13.12
C ASP A 38 -38.34 -25.73 -13.47
N TRP A 39 -37.73 -24.66 -13.99
CA TRP A 39 -38.36 -23.78 -15.01
C TRP A 39 -37.32 -23.12 -15.92
N SER A 40 -37.67 -23.05 -17.20
CA SER A 40 -36.82 -22.85 -18.36
C SER A 40 -37.10 -21.51 -19.07
N GLY A 41 -36.01 -20.79 -19.41
CA GLY A 41 -35.86 -19.84 -20.54
C GLY A 41 -36.51 -18.43 -20.43
N PRO A 42 -36.14 -17.46 -21.31
CA PRO A 42 -35.21 -17.56 -22.44
C PRO A 42 -34.01 -16.59 -22.42
N HIS A 43 -33.02 -16.97 -23.22
CA HIS A 43 -31.81 -16.24 -23.59
C HIS A 43 -32.06 -14.85 -24.20
N ARG A 44 -31.18 -13.89 -23.86
CA ARG A 44 -30.72 -12.86 -24.81
C ARG A 44 -29.20 -12.73 -24.73
N SER A 45 -28.58 -12.91 -25.89
CA SER A 45 -27.16 -12.77 -26.21
C SER A 45 -26.69 -11.32 -26.08
N LEU A 46 -25.53 -11.13 -25.47
CA LEU A 46 -24.68 -9.95 -25.69
C LEU A 46 -23.29 -10.46 -26.05
N ASP A 47 -23.09 -10.68 -27.34
CA ASP A 47 -21.77 -10.71 -27.96
C ASP A 47 -21.35 -9.27 -28.26
N GLY A 48 -20.10 -8.96 -27.92
CA GLY A 48 -19.45 -7.69 -28.19
C GLY A 48 -18.67 -7.24 -26.97
N TRP A 49 -17.37 -6.97 -27.17
CA TRP A 49 -16.40 -6.43 -26.20
C TRP A 49 -15.59 -7.46 -25.39
N VAL A 50 -14.87 -8.34 -26.10
CA VAL A 50 -13.56 -8.85 -25.65
C VAL A 50 -12.61 -8.76 -26.85
N GLY A 51 -11.81 -7.70 -26.88
CA GLY A 51 -10.90 -7.42 -27.99
C GLY A 51 -9.77 -6.51 -27.55
N ALA A 52 -9.07 -6.89 -26.48
CA ALA A 52 -7.77 -6.35 -26.11
C ALA A 52 -7.20 -7.12 -24.91
N LEU A 53 -6.82 -8.40 -25.08
CA LEU A 53 -5.97 -9.11 -24.10
C LEU A 53 -5.31 -10.39 -24.65
N ASP A 54 -5.13 -10.51 -25.97
CA ASP A 54 -4.32 -11.58 -26.55
C ASP A 54 -2.88 -11.09 -26.73
N GLY A 55 -1.99 -11.57 -25.87
CA GLY A 55 -0.59 -11.24 -26.00
C GLY A 55 0.35 -11.76 -24.92
N LEU A 56 -0.02 -12.74 -24.08
CA LEU A 56 0.92 -13.42 -23.18
C LEU A 56 0.44 -14.84 -22.83
N SER A 57 0.87 -15.85 -23.61
CA SER A 57 1.37 -17.18 -23.17
C SER A 57 1.32 -18.21 -24.30
N PRO A 58 2.41 -18.93 -24.62
CA PRO A 58 2.31 -20.20 -25.34
C PRO A 58 2.04 -21.35 -24.36
N GLY A 59 1.05 -22.17 -24.75
CA GLY A 59 0.47 -23.24 -23.95
C GLY A 59 1.29 -24.53 -23.86
N LEU A 60 0.92 -25.33 -22.87
CA LEU A 60 1.13 -26.77 -22.80
C LEU A 60 -0.13 -27.37 -22.18
N SER A 61 -1.03 -27.86 -23.04
CA SER A 61 -2.12 -28.75 -22.65
C SER A 61 -1.61 -30.20 -22.69
N ALA A 62 -1.72 -30.88 -21.55
CA ALA A 62 -1.59 -32.32 -21.48
C ALA A 62 -2.75 -32.99 -22.25
N ALA A 63 -2.42 -33.89 -23.17
CA ALA A 63 -3.37 -34.83 -23.75
C ALA A 63 -3.01 -36.23 -23.27
N SER A 64 -3.95 -36.86 -22.59
CA SER A 64 -3.99 -38.28 -22.30
C SER A 64 -4.54 -39.04 -23.50
N SER A 65 -3.86 -40.11 -23.92
CA SER A 65 -4.53 -41.24 -24.57
C SER A 65 -3.69 -42.51 -24.41
N SER A 66 -4.30 -43.50 -23.78
CA SER A 66 -3.93 -44.91 -23.77
C SER A 66 -4.00 -45.53 -25.16
N GLU A 67 -3.00 -46.32 -25.57
CA GLU A 67 -3.19 -47.69 -26.07
C GLU A 67 -1.88 -48.36 -26.54
N SER A 68 -1.85 -49.68 -26.31
CA SER A 68 -1.11 -50.72 -27.03
C SER A 68 0.38 -50.99 -26.73
N LEU A 69 0.57 -51.98 -25.85
CA LEU A 69 1.66 -52.95 -25.86
C LEU A 69 1.87 -53.57 -27.25
N LYS A 70 3.14 -53.62 -27.71
CA LYS A 70 3.85 -54.77 -28.32
C LYS A 70 5.07 -54.29 -29.10
N GLY A 71 6.26 -54.84 -28.81
CA GLY A 71 7.39 -54.71 -29.74
C GLY A 71 8.79 -54.82 -29.15
N MET A 72 9.17 -56.03 -28.74
CA MET A 72 10.51 -56.61 -28.86
C MET A 72 11.72 -55.95 -28.18
N GLU A 73 12.14 -56.62 -27.10
CA GLU A 73 13.54 -56.79 -26.73
C GLU A 73 14.38 -57.36 -27.88
N ARG A 74 15.63 -56.88 -28.03
CA ARG A 74 16.89 -57.66 -28.10
C ARG A 74 18.03 -56.80 -28.63
N GLY A 75 19.24 -56.97 -28.07
CA GLY A 75 20.48 -56.64 -28.80
C GLY A 75 21.58 -55.89 -28.07
N GLU A 76 22.00 -56.41 -26.91
CA GLU A 76 23.40 -56.58 -26.49
C GLU A 76 24.41 -55.42 -26.33
N ARG A 77 25.08 -55.52 -25.18
CA ARG A 77 26.33 -54.87 -24.77
C ARG A 77 27.52 -55.50 -25.51
N ARG A 78 28.49 -54.68 -25.96
CA ARG A 78 29.94 -54.74 -25.63
C ARG A 78 30.77 -53.97 -26.67
N LEU A 79 31.49 -52.94 -26.24
CA LEU A 79 32.96 -52.89 -26.22
C LEU A 79 33.45 -51.48 -25.86
N SER A 80 34.29 -51.44 -24.84
CA SER A 80 35.06 -50.30 -24.37
C SER A 80 36.33 -50.10 -25.19
N ARG A 81 36.80 -48.84 -25.23
CA ARG A 81 38.19 -48.37 -25.42
C ARG A 81 38.80 -48.47 -26.83
N ASN A 82 38.90 -47.33 -27.52
CA ASN A 82 40.17 -46.57 -27.61
C ASN A 82 39.98 -45.26 -28.42
N ASN A 83 40.89 -44.31 -28.19
CA ASN A 83 41.10 -43.02 -28.87
C ASN A 83 40.34 -41.79 -28.34
N SER A 84 40.57 -41.49 -27.07
CA SER A 84 40.69 -40.12 -26.57
C SER A 84 41.97 -39.47 -27.12
N ASN A 85 41.87 -38.68 -28.20
CA ASN A 85 42.75 -37.52 -28.47
C ASN A 85 42.37 -36.65 -29.68
N GLU A 86 41.26 -36.90 -30.39
CA GLU A 86 40.82 -36.02 -31.51
C GLU A 86 39.57 -35.16 -31.23
N ALA A 87 38.89 -35.33 -30.09
CA ALA A 87 37.63 -34.61 -29.82
C ALA A 87 37.80 -33.22 -29.16
N ILE A 88 39.01 -32.82 -28.72
CA ILE A 88 39.18 -31.58 -27.93
C ILE A 88 39.59 -30.37 -28.79
N ASN A 89 39.95 -30.56 -30.06
CA ASN A 89 40.42 -29.45 -30.92
C ASN A 89 39.43 -28.94 -31.97
N VAL A 90 38.24 -29.55 -32.09
CA VAL A 90 37.19 -29.12 -33.05
C VAL A 90 36.10 -28.27 -32.37
N GLU A 91 35.75 -28.54 -31.10
CA GLU A 91 34.71 -27.77 -30.38
C GLU A 91 35.15 -26.38 -29.89
N LYS A 92 36.45 -26.09 -29.85
CA LYS A 92 36.96 -24.74 -29.50
C LYS A 92 37.12 -23.79 -30.69
N LYS A 93 36.96 -24.27 -31.94
CA LYS A 93 37.09 -23.45 -33.15
C LYS A 93 35.78 -23.05 -33.81
N LEU A 94 34.64 -23.68 -33.47
CA LEU A 94 33.33 -23.34 -34.04
C LEU A 94 32.42 -22.46 -33.16
N SER A 95 32.77 -22.15 -31.91
CA SER A 95 31.91 -21.36 -31.00
C SER A 95 32.30 -19.88 -30.84
N LYS A 96 33.34 -19.39 -31.54
CA LYS A 96 33.81 -17.99 -31.43
C LYS A 96 33.73 -17.14 -32.71
N SER A 97 33.43 -17.72 -33.86
CA SER A 97 33.36 -16.96 -35.13
C SER A 97 31.96 -16.43 -35.46
N ASN A 98 30.88 -17.14 -35.09
CA ASN A 98 29.53 -16.78 -35.56
C ASN A 98 28.74 -15.83 -34.64
N SER A 99 29.19 -15.60 -33.40
CA SER A 99 28.50 -14.72 -32.45
C SER A 99 28.82 -13.24 -32.66
N ASN A 100 30.01 -12.91 -33.15
CA ASN A 100 30.44 -11.51 -33.34
C ASN A 100 29.95 -10.88 -34.66
N GLU A 101 29.68 -11.67 -35.71
CA GLU A 101 29.09 -11.16 -36.96
C GLU A 101 27.58 -10.92 -36.84
N ALA A 102 26.87 -11.74 -36.06
CA ALA A 102 25.43 -11.55 -35.82
C ALA A 102 25.15 -10.25 -35.04
N ILE A 103 25.98 -9.92 -34.04
CA ILE A 103 25.86 -8.68 -33.26
C ILE A 103 26.21 -7.45 -34.12
N LYS A 104 27.27 -7.52 -34.94
CA LYS A 104 27.65 -6.43 -35.86
C LYS A 104 26.62 -6.17 -36.97
N ASN A 105 25.90 -7.20 -37.41
CA ASN A 105 24.86 -7.05 -38.43
C ASN A 105 23.54 -6.51 -37.87
N MET A 106 23.24 -6.78 -36.59
CA MET A 106 22.10 -6.20 -35.87
C MET A 106 22.33 -4.70 -35.57
N GLU A 107 23.55 -4.33 -35.13
CA GLU A 107 23.93 -2.92 -34.89
C GLU A 107 24.07 -2.07 -36.18
N ARG A 108 24.18 -2.72 -37.35
CA ARG A 108 24.24 -2.06 -38.67
C ARG A 108 22.86 -1.83 -39.29
N SER A 109 21.85 -2.63 -38.95
CA SER A 109 20.50 -2.46 -39.49
C SER A 109 19.71 -1.36 -38.77
N GLU A 110 19.99 -1.11 -37.49
CA GLU A 110 19.33 -0.03 -36.71
C GLU A 110 19.83 1.39 -37.03
N ARG A 111 20.88 1.53 -37.85
CA ARG A 111 21.58 2.82 -38.03
C ARG A 111 21.28 3.58 -39.32
N LYS A 112 20.26 3.19 -40.11
CA LYS A 112 19.92 3.90 -41.36
C LYS A 112 18.42 3.92 -41.68
N THR A 113 17.68 4.87 -41.08
CA THR A 113 16.61 5.66 -41.75
C THR A 113 16.15 6.86 -40.88
N LEU A 114 16.71 8.04 -41.20
CA LEU A 114 16.16 9.42 -41.22
C LEU A 114 15.50 10.11 -39.98
N PRO A 115 15.55 11.46 -39.93
CA PRO A 115 15.69 12.23 -38.69
C PRO A 115 14.35 12.74 -38.17
N ILE A 116 14.04 12.39 -36.93
CA ILE A 116 13.16 13.19 -36.11
C ILE A 116 14.08 13.71 -35.01
N SER A 117 14.40 15.01 -35.06
CA SER A 117 14.92 15.67 -33.87
C SER A 117 13.90 15.41 -32.77
N LEU A 118 14.32 14.69 -31.73
CA LEU A 118 13.58 14.64 -30.47
C LEU A 118 13.12 16.08 -30.16
N PRO A 119 11.87 16.29 -29.75
CA PRO A 119 11.50 17.60 -29.23
C PRO A 119 12.56 17.93 -28.17
N ARG A 120 13.27 19.05 -28.36
CA ARG A 120 14.07 19.61 -27.28
C ARG A 120 13.06 19.88 -26.17
N PHE A 121 13.00 18.98 -25.19
CA PHE A 121 12.23 19.19 -23.99
C PHE A 121 12.63 20.57 -23.46
N PRO A 122 11.69 21.52 -23.33
CA PRO A 122 12.02 22.82 -22.79
C PRO A 122 12.41 22.63 -21.32
N HIS A 123 13.67 22.93 -21.03
CA HIS A 123 14.30 23.04 -19.71
C HIS A 123 14.51 21.75 -18.92
N GLU A 124 15.73 21.60 -18.39
CA GLU A 124 16.12 20.63 -17.37
C GLU A 124 14.98 20.46 -16.35
N MET A 125 14.41 19.26 -16.22
CA MET A 125 13.51 18.98 -15.10
C MET A 125 14.28 19.28 -13.81
N LYS A 126 13.73 20.16 -12.97
CA LYS A 126 14.32 20.49 -11.68
C LYS A 126 13.54 19.79 -10.58
N THR A 127 14.26 19.16 -9.67
CA THR A 127 13.71 18.61 -8.43
C THR A 127 13.95 19.62 -7.32
N ARG A 128 12.90 20.03 -6.62
CA ARG A 128 13.03 20.82 -5.39
C ARG A 128 13.45 19.89 -4.24
N VAL A 129 14.63 20.10 -3.70
CA VAL A 129 15.19 19.27 -2.63
C VAL A 129 15.13 20.05 -1.32
N GLN A 130 14.55 19.46 -0.28
CA GLN A 130 14.58 19.99 1.08
C GLN A 130 15.54 19.16 1.94
N PHE A 131 16.60 19.79 2.42
CA PHE A 131 17.55 19.19 3.35
C PHE A 131 17.06 19.34 4.79
N GLN A 132 17.23 18.30 5.60
CA GLN A 132 16.94 18.28 7.03
C GLN A 132 18.05 17.54 7.79
N ILE A 133 18.71 18.22 8.73
CA ILE A 133 19.80 17.65 9.51
C ILE A 133 19.81 18.17 10.95
N HIS A 134 20.22 17.33 11.90
CA HIS A 134 20.46 17.73 13.28
C HIS A 134 21.91 18.19 13.47
N ALA A 135 22.12 19.43 13.89
CA ALA A 135 23.44 19.98 14.18
C ALA A 135 23.39 20.88 15.42
N TYR A 136 24.38 20.72 16.30
CA TYR A 136 24.54 21.56 17.48
C TYR A 136 25.51 22.68 17.15
N THR A 137 25.06 23.92 17.27
CA THR A 137 25.84 25.12 16.94
C THR A 137 25.84 26.10 18.10
N GLN A 138 26.74 27.09 18.06
CA GLN A 138 26.75 28.20 19.01
C GLN A 138 25.98 29.40 18.45
N THR A 139 25.60 30.34 19.32
CA THR A 139 24.90 31.56 18.88
C THR A 139 25.74 32.34 17.87
N GLY A 140 25.19 32.53 16.67
CA GLY A 140 25.86 33.23 15.57
C GLY A 140 26.58 32.33 14.58
N ASP A 141 26.67 31.02 14.82
CA ASP A 141 27.09 30.06 13.80
C ASP A 141 26.00 29.86 12.74
N HIS A 142 26.40 29.52 11.51
CA HIS A 142 25.48 29.25 10.41
C HIS A 142 25.76 27.88 9.79
N LEU A 143 24.74 27.04 9.67
CA LEU A 143 24.83 25.77 8.95
C LEU A 143 24.42 25.98 7.48
N SER A 144 25.14 25.37 6.56
CA SER A 144 24.86 25.44 5.12
C SER A 144 25.12 24.10 4.45
N VAL A 145 24.58 23.90 3.25
CA VAL A 145 24.81 22.72 2.41
C VAL A 145 25.51 23.13 1.11
N VAL A 146 26.55 22.39 0.73
CA VAL A 146 27.35 22.62 -0.48
C VAL A 146 27.54 21.30 -1.22
N GLY A 147 27.65 21.32 -2.54
CA GLY A 147 27.72 20.11 -3.33
C GLY A 147 28.18 20.28 -4.75
N SER A 148 28.18 19.18 -5.48
CA SER A 148 28.75 19.01 -6.82
C SER A 148 28.05 19.79 -7.93
N CYS A 149 26.74 20.06 -7.81
CA CYS A 149 25.97 20.73 -8.85
C CYS A 149 25.97 22.26 -8.71
N PRO A 150 25.69 23.02 -9.80
CA PRO A 150 25.72 24.49 -9.76
C PRO A 150 24.80 25.13 -8.71
N PRO A 151 23.55 24.65 -8.49
CA PRO A 151 22.69 25.18 -7.43
C PRO A 151 23.21 24.92 -6.01
N LEU A 152 24.08 23.94 -5.82
CA LEU A 152 24.76 23.66 -4.55
C LEU A 152 26.18 24.25 -4.48
N GLY A 153 26.52 25.15 -5.41
CA GLY A 153 27.76 25.93 -5.36
C GLY A 153 29.01 25.24 -5.91
N CYS A 154 28.91 24.04 -6.51
CA CYS A 154 30.05 23.28 -7.05
C CYS A 154 31.23 23.18 -6.06
N TRP A 155 30.94 22.78 -4.81
CA TRP A 155 31.89 22.65 -3.69
C TRP A 155 32.55 23.96 -3.21
N GLN A 156 32.00 25.12 -3.57
CA GLN A 156 32.46 26.42 -3.07
C GLN A 156 31.65 26.85 -1.85
N PRO A 157 32.26 26.95 -0.65
CA PRO A 157 31.54 27.33 0.58
C PRO A 157 30.77 28.65 0.44
N ASP A 158 31.35 29.67 -0.20
CA ASP A 158 30.73 30.99 -0.35
C ASP A 158 29.41 30.97 -1.15
N LYS A 159 29.13 29.87 -1.87
CA LYS A 159 27.90 29.61 -2.64
C LYS A 159 27.02 28.53 -2.02
N ALA A 160 27.32 28.11 -0.79
CA ALA A 160 26.53 27.12 -0.08
C ALA A 160 25.13 27.67 0.22
N ILE A 161 24.15 26.77 0.24
CA ILE A 161 22.77 27.12 0.57
C ILE A 161 22.62 27.17 2.10
N PRO A 162 22.25 28.32 2.67
CA PRO A 162 22.06 28.43 4.11
C PRO A 162 20.86 27.61 4.56
N LEU A 163 21.01 26.95 5.71
CA LEU A 163 19.92 26.27 6.39
C LEU A 163 19.43 27.14 7.54
N HIS A 164 18.17 26.98 7.89
CA HIS A 164 17.49 27.76 8.92
C HIS A 164 17.03 26.84 10.06
N THR A 165 17.01 27.40 11.27
CA THR A 165 16.48 26.78 12.49
C THR A 165 15.88 27.87 13.37
N ASP A 166 15.06 27.50 14.34
CA ASP A 166 14.50 28.40 15.35
C ASP A 166 14.40 27.71 16.72
N GLN A 167 13.87 28.40 17.73
CA GLN A 167 13.77 27.85 19.09
C GLN A 167 12.87 26.61 19.20
N SER A 168 11.89 26.46 18.30
CA SER A 168 10.99 25.30 18.27
C SER A 168 11.58 24.11 17.51
N MET A 169 12.47 24.37 16.55
CA MET A 169 13.08 23.34 15.69
C MET A 169 14.48 22.90 16.12
N TYR A 170 15.24 23.73 16.83
CA TYR A 170 16.62 23.43 17.21
C TYR A 170 16.71 22.14 18.06
N PRO A 171 17.60 21.18 17.73
CA PRO A 171 18.78 21.29 16.88
C PRO A 171 18.59 20.88 15.40
N MET A 172 17.36 20.84 14.89
CA MET A 172 17.06 20.53 13.48
C MET A 172 17.20 21.77 12.59
N TRP A 173 17.89 21.60 11.46
CA TRP A 173 18.13 22.63 10.45
C TRP A 173 17.53 22.21 9.12
N THR A 174 16.90 23.16 8.41
CA THR A 174 16.30 22.90 7.11
C THR A 174 16.54 24.00 6.09
N GLY A 175 16.63 23.62 4.82
CA GLY A 175 16.75 24.54 3.69
C GLY A 175 16.42 23.83 2.38
N SER A 176 16.04 24.60 1.37
CA SER A 176 15.58 24.01 0.10
C SER A 176 16.20 24.69 -1.11
N VAL A 177 16.45 23.89 -2.15
CA VAL A 177 17.09 24.32 -3.41
C VAL A 177 16.54 23.49 -4.56
N GLU A 178 16.51 24.07 -5.76
CA GLU A 178 16.18 23.34 -6.99
C GLU A 178 17.46 22.81 -7.65
N VAL A 179 17.53 21.50 -7.88
CA VAL A 179 18.65 20.85 -8.57
C VAL A 179 18.18 20.16 -9.85
N PRO A 180 19.05 19.99 -10.85
CA PRO A 180 18.72 19.19 -12.03
C PRO A 180 18.34 17.76 -11.65
N SER A 181 17.26 17.24 -12.24
CA SER A 181 16.77 15.88 -12.00
C SER A 181 17.50 14.85 -12.85
N GLY A 182 17.67 13.64 -12.32
CA GLY A 182 18.11 12.44 -13.04
C GLY A 182 19.56 12.02 -12.84
N GLU A 183 20.47 12.93 -12.54
CA GLU A 183 21.88 12.61 -12.28
C GLU A 183 22.20 12.61 -10.77
N PRO A 184 23.03 11.69 -10.27
CA PRO A 184 23.41 11.66 -8.86
C PRO A 184 24.19 12.92 -8.48
N VAL A 185 23.79 13.53 -7.36
CA VAL A 185 24.38 14.74 -6.79
C VAL A 185 25.09 14.38 -5.49
N GLU A 186 26.38 14.74 -5.42
CA GLU A 186 27.16 14.70 -4.20
C GLU A 186 27.07 16.03 -3.42
N TYR A 187 27.05 15.98 -2.08
CA TYR A 187 26.99 17.15 -1.20
C TYR A 187 27.57 16.89 0.20
N LYS A 188 27.84 17.96 0.96
CA LYS A 188 28.20 17.95 2.39
C LYS A 188 27.57 19.12 3.12
N TYR A 189 27.41 18.98 4.43
CA TYR A 189 27.09 20.10 5.30
C TYR A 189 28.36 20.81 5.78
N ILE A 190 28.25 22.13 5.99
CA ILE A 190 29.33 22.96 6.52
C ILE A 190 28.78 23.88 7.62
N ILE A 191 29.55 24.09 8.69
CA ILE A 191 29.25 25.05 9.74
C ILE A 191 30.22 26.22 9.63
N TYR A 192 29.70 27.42 9.43
CA TYR A 192 30.45 28.65 9.58
C TYR A 192 30.51 29.02 11.06
N ARG A 193 31.71 28.95 11.64
CA ARG A 193 31.95 29.30 13.04
C ARG A 193 32.20 30.79 13.15
N ARG A 194 31.32 31.50 13.86
CA ARG A 194 31.51 32.96 14.06
C ARG A 194 32.72 33.27 14.93
N SER A 195 33.06 32.38 15.86
CA SER A 195 34.18 32.55 16.78
C SER A 195 35.54 32.52 16.10
N THR A 196 35.72 31.69 15.06
CA THR A 196 37.00 31.52 14.35
C THR A 196 37.00 32.10 12.94
N SER A 197 35.82 32.46 12.39
CA SER A 197 35.65 32.80 10.96
C SER A 197 36.10 31.68 10.02
N GLU A 198 36.06 30.43 10.49
CA GLU A 198 36.45 29.24 9.72
C GLU A 198 35.21 28.43 9.31
N VAL A 199 35.36 27.67 8.23
CA VAL A 199 34.37 26.72 7.71
C VAL A 199 34.70 25.32 8.20
N GLU A 200 33.87 24.78 9.08
CA GLU A 200 33.97 23.40 9.54
C GLU A 200 33.17 22.49 8.58
N TRP A 201 33.87 21.62 7.88
CA TRP A 201 33.26 20.63 7.00
C TRP A 201 32.84 19.38 7.76
N GLU A 202 31.90 18.62 7.21
CA GLU A 202 31.64 17.28 7.73
C GLU A 202 32.90 16.38 7.65
N VAL A 203 33.31 15.86 8.81
CA VAL A 203 34.51 15.05 9.02
C VAL A 203 34.12 13.58 9.21
N ASP A 204 35.03 12.66 8.89
CA ASP A 204 34.87 11.21 9.06
C ASP A 204 33.67 10.57 8.33
N ILE A 205 33.13 11.27 7.32
CA ILE A 205 32.11 10.73 6.40
C ILE A 205 32.48 11.00 4.94
N SER A 206 32.10 10.06 4.08
CA SER A 206 32.15 10.24 2.62
C SER A 206 31.21 11.36 2.16
N ASN A 207 31.39 11.88 0.94
CA ASN A 207 30.43 12.82 0.37
C ASN A 207 29.03 12.20 0.39
N ARG A 208 28.05 12.95 0.87
CA ARG A 208 26.66 12.50 0.84
C ARG A 208 26.20 12.47 -0.60
N THR A 209 25.42 11.47 -0.99
CA THR A 209 24.96 11.30 -2.37
C THR A 209 23.46 11.04 -2.41
N PHE A 210 22.77 11.67 -3.36
CA PHE A 210 21.38 11.40 -3.67
C PHE A 210 21.13 11.58 -5.17
N THR A 211 20.11 10.92 -5.72
CA THR A 211 19.66 11.16 -7.09
C THR A 211 18.37 11.97 -7.04
N PRO A 212 18.33 13.20 -7.57
CA PRO A 212 17.12 14.01 -7.55
C PRO A 212 16.11 13.44 -8.56
N GLU A 213 15.05 12.83 -8.06
CA GLU A 213 13.97 12.24 -8.87
C GLU A 213 12.61 12.84 -8.49
N GLY A 214 11.79 13.13 -9.49
CA GLY A 214 10.47 13.75 -9.29
C GLY A 214 10.53 15.25 -9.02
N VAL A 215 9.39 15.82 -8.59
CA VAL A 215 9.21 17.27 -8.40
C VAL A 215 9.78 17.74 -7.05
N PHE A 216 9.67 16.90 -6.02
CA PHE A 216 10.06 17.25 -4.66
C PHE A 216 10.64 16.07 -3.90
N VAL A 217 11.77 16.29 -3.22
CA VAL A 217 12.45 15.28 -2.40
C VAL A 217 12.84 15.89 -1.05
N VAL A 218 12.58 15.18 0.05
CA VAL A 218 13.06 15.54 1.39
C VAL A 218 14.19 14.61 1.79
N LEU A 219 15.35 15.18 2.14
CA LEU A 219 16.52 14.45 2.61
C LEU A 219 16.66 14.61 4.12
N GLU A 220 16.30 13.56 4.87
CA GLU A 220 16.49 13.47 6.32
C GLU A 220 17.87 12.84 6.64
N ASP A 221 18.87 13.68 6.88
CA ASP A 221 20.29 13.31 6.91
C ASP A 221 20.85 12.91 8.28
N GLY A 222 19.98 12.81 9.29
CA GLY A 222 20.37 12.41 10.63
C GLY A 222 21.11 13.53 11.36
N LYS A 223 22.36 13.30 11.76
CA LYS A 223 23.18 14.24 12.56
C LYS A 223 24.48 14.59 11.84
N PHE A 224 24.95 15.83 12.00
CA PHE A 224 26.25 16.31 11.50
C PHE A 224 27.40 15.38 11.94
N ASN A 225 28.29 15.01 11.02
CA ASN A 225 29.40 14.03 11.20
C ASN A 225 28.99 12.58 11.49
N VAL A 226 27.72 12.20 11.30
CA VAL A 226 27.27 10.82 11.54
C VAL A 226 26.66 10.24 10.27
N GLU A 227 27.34 9.29 9.64
CA GLU A 227 26.81 8.49 8.52
C GLU A 227 25.88 7.38 9.06
N ARG A 228 24.76 7.79 9.64
CA ARG A 228 23.62 6.91 9.92
C ARG A 228 22.33 7.68 9.65
N ALA A 229 21.57 7.21 8.68
CA ALA A 229 20.11 7.29 8.79
C ALA A 229 19.75 6.46 10.02
N GLN A 230 19.66 7.11 11.19
CA GLN A 230 19.19 6.42 12.37
C GLN A 230 17.76 5.97 12.10
N LEU A 231 17.57 4.66 11.90
CA LEU A 231 16.38 4.02 12.42
C LEU A 231 16.28 4.48 13.87
N LEU A 232 15.29 5.33 14.17
CA LEU A 232 15.04 5.86 15.50
C LEU A 232 15.13 4.72 16.52
N ASP A 233 16.24 4.66 17.25
CA ASP A 233 16.41 3.74 18.35
C ASP A 233 15.44 4.21 19.45
N ARG A 234 14.50 3.33 19.82
CA ARG A 234 13.38 3.59 20.75
C ARG A 234 13.83 3.99 22.17
N LYS A 235 15.12 4.13 22.45
CA LYS A 235 15.68 4.25 23.80
C LYS A 235 15.88 5.66 24.35
N GLN A 236 15.54 6.74 23.63
CA GLN A 236 15.53 8.09 24.21
C GLN A 236 14.13 8.72 24.17
N ARG A 237 13.23 8.23 25.04
CA ARG A 237 12.06 9.00 25.47
C ARG A 237 12.46 9.77 26.73
N LYS A 238 12.61 11.09 26.65
CA LYS A 238 12.56 11.93 27.86
C LYS A 238 11.08 12.08 28.25
N LEU A 239 10.74 11.53 29.41
CA LEU A 239 9.47 11.79 30.08
C LEU A 239 9.52 13.24 30.59
N ALA A 240 8.75 14.13 29.99
CA ALA A 240 8.46 15.43 30.59
C ALA A 240 7.25 15.27 31.50
N ILE A 241 7.46 15.47 32.80
CA ILE A 241 6.40 15.52 33.82
C ILE A 241 5.98 16.98 33.90
N ASP A 242 4.71 17.28 33.62
CA ASP A 242 4.18 18.61 33.89
C ASP A 242 4.05 18.87 35.40
N ALA A 243 3.93 20.14 35.80
CA ALA A 243 3.80 20.52 37.21
C ALA A 243 2.53 19.99 37.91
N SER A 244 1.65 19.27 37.19
CA SER A 244 0.43 18.63 37.70
C SER A 244 0.56 17.10 37.85
N GLY A 245 1.75 16.55 37.58
CA GLY A 245 2.01 15.11 37.72
C GLY A 245 1.41 14.26 36.60
N ARG A 246 0.99 14.86 35.48
CA ARG A 246 0.50 14.10 34.31
C ARG A 246 1.64 13.83 33.33
N THR A 247 1.80 12.57 32.99
CA THR A 247 2.72 12.12 31.94
C THR A 247 2.09 12.42 30.59
N SER A 248 2.58 13.44 29.87
CA SER A 248 2.17 13.68 28.49
C SER A 248 3.25 13.14 27.53
N VAL A 249 2.84 12.27 26.61
CA VAL A 249 3.67 11.84 25.49
C VAL A 249 3.21 12.64 24.27
N TYR A 250 3.79 13.82 24.08
CA TYR A 250 3.62 14.56 22.83
C TYR A 250 4.65 14.03 21.83
N ASN A 251 4.17 13.38 20.77
CA ASN A 251 4.90 13.35 19.52
C ASN A 251 4.53 14.64 18.79
N GLU A 252 5.41 15.65 18.84
CA GLU A 252 5.39 16.71 17.83
C GLU A 252 5.85 16.08 16.50
N TYR A 253 4.92 15.46 15.79
CA TYR A 253 5.05 15.44 14.34
C TYR A 253 4.80 16.89 13.93
N THR A 254 5.86 17.62 13.63
CA THR A 254 5.76 18.92 12.95
C THR A 254 4.82 18.69 11.77
N GLU A 255 3.66 19.35 11.76
CA GLU A 255 2.77 19.36 10.61
C GLU A 255 3.59 19.93 9.44
N GLN A 256 4.22 19.06 8.64
CA GLN A 256 4.80 19.46 7.38
C GLN A 256 3.68 20.14 6.62
N GLN A 257 3.88 21.40 6.24
CA GLN A 257 2.95 22.13 5.39
C GLN A 257 2.89 21.41 4.04
N VAL A 258 1.97 20.46 3.92
CA VAL A 258 1.64 19.80 2.66
C VAL A 258 0.88 20.82 1.81
N SER A 259 1.61 21.58 1.00
CA SER A 259 1.04 22.48 0.02
C SER A 259 0.89 21.73 -1.31
N ILE A 260 -0.22 21.01 -1.46
CA ILE A 260 -0.62 20.48 -2.77
C ILE A 260 -1.23 21.66 -3.53
N ILE A 261 -0.38 22.45 -4.21
CA ILE A 261 -0.82 23.61 -4.98
C ILE A 261 -0.97 23.17 -6.44
N GLY A 262 -2.19 22.93 -6.88
CA GLY A 262 -2.54 22.65 -8.28
C GLY A 262 -2.78 21.18 -8.63
N GLU A 263 -2.29 20.23 -7.84
CA GLU A 263 -2.43 18.79 -8.08
C GLU A 263 -3.61 18.20 -7.25
N CYS A 264 -4.32 17.19 -7.76
CA CYS A 264 -5.37 16.48 -7.02
C CYS A 264 -4.82 15.21 -6.34
N LEU A 265 -5.35 14.89 -5.17
CA LEU A 265 -5.10 13.61 -4.49
C LEU A 265 -6.35 12.73 -4.52
N TYR A 266 -6.25 11.58 -5.18
CA TYR A 266 -7.29 10.56 -5.21
C TYR A 266 -6.95 9.43 -4.23
N ILE A 267 -7.81 9.18 -3.25
CA ILE A 267 -7.67 8.09 -2.29
C ILE A 267 -8.64 6.98 -2.69
N ILE A 268 -8.10 5.82 -3.02
CA ILE A 268 -8.88 4.65 -3.43
C ILE A 268 -8.88 3.62 -2.29
N SER A 269 -10.06 3.35 -1.76
CA SER A 269 -10.30 2.32 -0.73
C SER A 269 -11.49 1.46 -1.13
N TYR A 270 -11.53 0.19 -0.68
CA TYR A 270 -12.62 -0.71 -1.06
C TYR A 270 -14.01 -0.15 -0.73
N LYS A 271 -14.17 0.44 0.46
CA LYS A 271 -15.39 1.18 0.83
C LYS A 271 -15.11 2.67 0.96
N LEU A 272 -16.12 3.46 0.63
CA LEU A 272 -16.13 4.89 0.95
C LEU A 272 -16.24 5.09 2.47
N PRO A 273 -15.68 6.19 2.99
CA PRO A 273 -15.78 6.58 4.42
C PRO A 273 -17.16 7.14 4.80
N LEU A 274 -18.21 6.63 4.16
CA LEU A 274 -19.58 7.08 4.31
C LEU A 274 -20.46 5.94 4.80
N ARG A 275 -21.35 6.27 5.72
CA ARG A 275 -22.50 5.45 6.04
C ARG A 275 -23.61 5.81 5.06
N THR A 276 -24.06 4.83 4.30
CA THR A 276 -25.19 4.96 3.40
C THR A 276 -26.45 4.43 4.08
N ILE A 277 -27.49 5.26 4.15
CA ILE A 277 -28.79 4.92 4.70
C ILE A 277 -29.82 5.06 3.58
N ARG A 278 -30.47 3.95 3.23
CA ARG A 278 -31.58 3.97 2.29
C ARG A 278 -32.86 4.35 3.03
N GLY A 279 -33.65 5.23 2.45
CA GLY A 279 -34.98 5.57 2.96
C GLY A 279 -35.92 4.36 3.02
N PRO A 280 -37.11 4.51 3.62
CA PRO A 280 -38.10 3.44 3.73
C PRO A 280 -38.35 2.75 2.37
N LYS A 281 -38.66 1.45 2.40
CA LYS A 281 -38.94 0.65 1.18
C LYS A 281 -39.98 1.38 0.31
N GLY A 282 -39.56 1.80 -0.89
CA GLY A 282 -40.37 2.56 -1.85
C GLY A 282 -39.96 4.02 -2.04
N SER A 283 -39.12 4.58 -1.18
CA SER A 283 -38.47 5.88 -1.41
C SER A 283 -37.14 5.69 -2.15
N ASN A 284 -36.89 6.49 -3.19
CA ASN A 284 -35.58 6.58 -3.87
C ASN A 284 -34.67 7.62 -3.19
N ASP A 285 -34.80 7.71 -1.87
CA ASP A 285 -34.05 8.66 -1.06
C ASP A 285 -32.85 7.95 -0.42
N TYR A 286 -31.70 8.57 -0.59
CA TYR A 286 -30.42 8.12 -0.07
C TYR A 286 -29.89 9.20 0.86
N PHE A 287 -29.54 8.81 2.07
CA PHE A 287 -28.92 9.67 3.06
C PHE A 287 -27.50 9.20 3.28
N PHE A 288 -26.56 10.15 3.28
CA PHE A 288 -25.15 9.88 3.44
C PHE A 288 -24.63 10.64 4.66
N GLU A 289 -23.92 9.93 5.52
CA GLU A 289 -23.26 10.53 6.68
C GLU A 289 -21.80 10.09 6.68
N TRP A 290 -20.91 10.99 7.08
CA TRP A 290 -19.53 10.58 7.34
C TRP A 290 -19.52 9.54 8.44
N HIS A 291 -18.80 8.45 8.20
CA HIS A 291 -18.74 7.39 9.19
C HIS A 291 -18.15 7.94 10.49
N PRO A 292 -18.80 7.81 11.66
CA PRO A 292 -18.17 8.14 12.94
C PRO A 292 -16.97 7.19 13.09
N GLY A 293 -15.76 7.76 13.04
CA GLY A 293 -14.49 7.10 12.67
C GLY A 293 -13.96 5.95 13.55
N TYR A 294 -14.83 5.10 14.11
CA TYR A 294 -14.44 4.01 15.00
C TYR A 294 -15.25 2.71 14.83
N ALA A 295 -16.28 2.68 13.96
CA ALA A 295 -17.26 1.58 13.93
C ALA A 295 -17.55 1.01 12.53
N THR A 296 -16.54 0.90 11.65
CA THR A 296 -16.74 0.19 10.37
C THR A 296 -16.50 -1.31 10.56
N ASN A 297 -17.51 -2.14 10.26
CA ASN A 297 -17.38 -3.61 10.08
C ASN A 297 -16.63 -3.95 8.77
N THR A 298 -15.52 -3.27 8.51
CA THR A 298 -14.62 -3.58 7.39
C THR A 298 -13.27 -3.97 7.93
N SER A 299 -12.69 -4.99 7.31
CA SER A 299 -11.31 -5.46 7.38
C SER A 299 -10.25 -4.36 7.54
N SER A 300 -10.49 -3.14 7.03
CA SER A 300 -9.57 -2.01 7.11
C SER A 300 -10.07 -0.85 7.99
N ARG A 301 -10.25 -1.07 9.30
CA ARG A 301 -10.45 0.02 10.30
C ARG A 301 -9.35 1.09 10.22
N HIS A 302 -8.14 0.68 9.87
CA HIS A 302 -6.98 1.56 9.69
C HIS A 302 -7.12 2.49 8.48
N ALA A 303 -7.74 2.03 7.38
CA ALA A 303 -8.07 2.90 6.25
C ALA A 303 -9.02 4.03 6.68
N SER A 304 -10.06 3.71 7.46
CA SER A 304 -11.00 4.71 7.99
C SER A 304 -10.31 5.78 8.82
N TYR A 305 -9.30 5.40 9.62
CA TYR A 305 -8.53 6.35 10.43
C TYR A 305 -7.68 7.29 9.57
N VAL A 306 -6.96 6.75 8.57
CA VAL A 306 -6.18 7.57 7.63
C VAL A 306 -7.10 8.54 6.89
N VAL A 307 -8.25 8.04 6.44
CA VAL A 307 -9.26 8.82 5.73
C VAL A 307 -9.82 9.96 6.59
N GLU A 308 -10.14 9.72 7.87
CA GLU A 308 -10.62 10.77 8.79
C GLU A 308 -9.52 11.81 9.08
N LYS A 309 -8.25 11.41 9.20
CA LYS A 309 -7.14 12.36 9.38
C LYS A 309 -7.00 13.27 8.16
N LEU A 310 -7.09 12.70 6.96
CA LEU A 310 -7.01 13.44 5.70
C LEU A 310 -8.25 14.32 5.44
N ARG A 311 -9.40 14.02 6.09
CA ARG A 311 -10.62 14.84 5.99
C ARG A 311 -10.39 16.28 6.43
N LYS A 312 -9.56 16.54 7.46
CA LYS A 312 -9.21 17.91 7.86
C LYS A 312 -8.39 18.63 6.80
N LEU A 313 -7.54 17.89 6.08
CA LEU A 313 -6.71 18.42 4.99
C LEU A 313 -7.52 18.74 3.73
N ARG A 314 -8.73 18.20 3.59
CA ARG A 314 -9.68 18.57 2.51
C ARG A 314 -10.00 20.06 2.44
N LYS A 315 -9.88 20.79 3.57
CA LYS A 315 -10.05 22.25 3.58
C LYS A 315 -8.88 23.00 2.92
N LYS A 316 -7.72 22.34 2.80
CA LYS A 316 -6.45 22.91 2.32
C LYS A 316 -5.99 22.32 0.99
N ALA A 317 -6.50 21.15 0.58
CA ALA A 317 -6.13 20.44 -0.63
C ALA A 317 -7.34 19.79 -1.32
N GLN A 318 -7.27 19.59 -2.64
CA GLN A 318 -8.29 18.87 -3.39
C GLN A 318 -8.11 17.36 -3.22
N ILE A 319 -8.89 16.79 -2.30
CA ILE A 319 -8.85 15.36 -1.97
C ILE A 319 -10.17 14.71 -2.38
N TRP A 320 -10.09 13.66 -3.21
CA TRP A 320 -11.21 12.87 -3.71
C TRP A 320 -11.13 11.45 -3.19
N TYR A 321 -12.25 10.88 -2.75
CA TYR A 321 -12.33 9.49 -2.28
C TYR A 321 -13.05 8.61 -3.29
N ILE A 322 -12.49 7.44 -3.62
CA ILE A 322 -13.07 6.47 -4.54
C ILE A 322 -13.32 5.17 -3.80
N GLY A 323 -14.52 4.59 -3.93
CA GLY A 323 -14.84 3.31 -3.32
C GLY A 323 -16.32 2.90 -3.39
N TRP A 324 -16.64 1.73 -2.86
CA TRP A 324 -18.01 1.20 -2.82
C TRP A 324 -18.82 1.75 -1.63
N LEU A 325 -20.12 1.97 -1.84
CA LEU A 325 -21.04 2.53 -0.83
C LEU A 325 -21.52 1.52 0.24
N GLY A 326 -21.15 0.25 0.10
CA GLY A 326 -21.63 -0.82 0.98
C GLY A 326 -23.02 -1.34 0.66
N ILE A 327 -23.69 -0.77 -0.36
CA ILE A 327 -25.01 -1.20 -0.83
C ILE A 327 -25.04 -1.28 -2.35
N GLU A 328 -25.95 -2.09 -2.89
CA GLU A 328 -26.26 -2.09 -4.33
C GLU A 328 -27.23 -0.95 -4.65
N VAL A 329 -26.83 -0.11 -5.62
CA VAL A 329 -27.62 1.01 -6.10
C VAL A 329 -28.16 0.68 -7.51
N PRO A 330 -29.49 0.70 -7.70
CA PRO A 330 -30.10 0.46 -9.01
C PRO A 330 -29.58 1.45 -10.06
N PRO A 331 -29.42 1.03 -11.34
CA PRO A 331 -28.89 1.88 -12.41
C PRO A 331 -29.57 3.25 -12.54
N GLU A 332 -30.89 3.30 -12.36
CA GLU A 332 -31.71 4.52 -12.42
C GLU A 332 -31.33 5.57 -11.36
N ASP A 333 -30.81 5.15 -10.21
CA ASP A 333 -30.46 6.05 -9.11
C ASP A 333 -28.96 6.43 -9.12
N ARG A 334 -28.12 5.74 -9.92
CA ARG A 334 -26.64 5.90 -9.88
C ARG A 334 -26.19 7.32 -10.19
N GLU A 335 -26.81 7.97 -11.17
CA GLU A 335 -26.45 9.34 -11.54
C GLU A 335 -26.82 10.33 -10.43
N LYS A 336 -28.03 10.19 -9.85
CA LYS A 336 -28.48 11.00 -8.71
C LYS A 336 -27.53 10.86 -7.52
N VAL A 337 -27.20 9.62 -7.15
CA VAL A 337 -26.29 9.31 -6.04
C VAL A 337 -24.89 9.88 -6.31
N SER A 338 -24.35 9.71 -7.52
CA SER A 338 -23.02 10.21 -7.87
C SER A 338 -22.93 11.74 -7.74
N LYS A 339 -23.93 12.47 -8.23
CA LYS A 339 -23.97 13.94 -8.12
C LYS A 339 -24.02 14.43 -6.67
N ILE A 340 -24.77 13.76 -5.80
CA ILE A 340 -24.85 14.09 -4.37
C ILE A 340 -23.48 13.87 -3.70
N LEU A 341 -22.87 12.71 -3.95
CA LEU A 341 -21.59 12.34 -3.35
C LEU A 341 -20.43 13.22 -3.83
N GLU A 342 -20.45 13.59 -5.10
CA GLU A 342 -19.48 14.50 -5.68
C GLU A 342 -19.57 15.89 -5.03
N ARG A 343 -20.78 16.47 -5.02
CA ARG A 343 -21.00 17.85 -4.56
C ARG A 343 -20.78 18.00 -3.05
N ASP A 344 -21.34 17.08 -2.26
CA ASP A 344 -21.43 17.25 -0.81
C ASP A 344 -20.25 16.59 -0.07
N PHE A 345 -19.67 15.52 -0.65
CA PHE A 345 -18.68 14.69 0.02
C PHE A 345 -17.31 14.63 -0.67
N GLN A 346 -17.18 15.05 -1.93
CA GLN A 346 -15.99 14.81 -2.77
C GLN A 346 -15.67 13.31 -2.87
N CYS A 347 -16.71 12.50 -2.99
CA CYS A 347 -16.63 11.06 -3.13
C CYS A 347 -17.10 10.63 -4.52
N LEU A 348 -16.36 9.73 -5.15
CA LEU A 348 -16.70 9.08 -6.41
C LEU A 348 -17.12 7.64 -6.11
N PRO A 349 -18.42 7.30 -6.20
CA PRO A 349 -18.90 5.97 -5.89
C PRO A 349 -18.53 4.96 -6.99
N VAL A 350 -18.19 3.75 -6.55
CA VAL A 350 -18.06 2.57 -7.40
C VAL A 350 -19.27 1.68 -7.13
N PHE A 351 -20.01 1.31 -8.17
CA PHE A 351 -21.25 0.55 -8.04
C PHE A 351 -21.01 -0.93 -8.32
N LEU A 352 -21.17 -1.76 -7.28
CA LEU A 352 -21.02 -3.22 -7.36
C LEU A 352 -22.37 -3.89 -7.16
N SER A 353 -22.60 -5.02 -7.83
CA SER A 353 -23.75 -5.88 -7.55
C SER A 353 -23.55 -6.66 -6.26
N CYS A 354 -24.63 -7.05 -5.57
CA CYS A 354 -24.53 -7.82 -4.32
C CYS A 354 -23.72 -9.12 -4.47
N GLY A 355 -23.91 -9.84 -5.60
CA GLY A 355 -23.17 -11.06 -5.89
C GLY A 355 -21.66 -10.81 -6.05
N MET A 356 -21.30 -9.79 -6.83
CA MET A 356 -19.90 -9.42 -7.05
C MET A 356 -19.21 -8.98 -5.75
N ALA A 357 -19.88 -8.14 -4.96
CA ALA A 357 -19.36 -7.68 -3.67
C ALA A 357 -19.17 -8.82 -2.67
N ARG A 358 -20.11 -9.78 -2.61
CA ARG A 358 -20.02 -10.96 -1.75
C ARG A 358 -18.83 -11.84 -2.13
N ASP A 359 -18.71 -12.21 -3.40
CA ASP A 359 -17.65 -13.11 -3.86
C ASP A 359 -16.26 -12.45 -3.73
N PHE A 360 -16.19 -11.12 -3.94
CA PHE A 360 -15.00 -10.30 -3.65
C PHE A 360 -14.61 -10.35 -2.17
N GLN A 361 -15.57 -10.10 -1.27
CA GLN A 361 -15.34 -10.14 0.16
C GLN A 361 -14.91 -11.53 0.62
N GLU A 362 -15.54 -12.58 0.09
CA GLU A 362 -15.17 -13.95 0.43
C GLU A 362 -13.73 -14.27 0.00
N PHE A 363 -13.28 -13.80 -1.17
CA PHE A 363 -11.88 -13.91 -1.58
C PHE A 363 -10.94 -13.18 -0.61
N CYS A 364 -11.28 -11.95 -0.24
CA CYS A 364 -10.47 -11.16 0.69
C CYS A 364 -10.38 -11.83 2.07
N GLU A 365 -11.50 -12.24 2.65
CA GLU A 365 -11.56 -12.77 4.01
C GLU A 365 -11.08 -14.23 4.14
N ARG A 366 -11.26 -15.07 3.10
CA ARG A 366 -10.85 -16.48 3.17
C ARG A 366 -9.45 -16.75 2.61
N ILE A 367 -8.96 -15.91 1.69
CA ILE A 367 -7.68 -16.14 1.02
C ILE A 367 -6.66 -15.09 1.40
N LEU A 368 -6.91 -13.82 1.07
CA LEU A 368 -5.89 -12.77 1.24
C LEU A 368 -5.62 -12.51 2.72
N ARG A 369 -6.66 -12.23 3.51
CA ARG A 369 -6.52 -11.82 4.90
C ARG A 369 -5.83 -12.90 5.75
N PRO A 370 -6.19 -14.20 5.67
CA PRO A 370 -5.45 -15.25 6.37
C PRO A 370 -4.00 -15.33 5.91
N THR A 371 -3.75 -15.34 4.60
CA THR A 371 -2.39 -15.41 4.05
C THR A 371 -1.51 -14.28 4.56
N PHE A 372 -2.03 -13.05 4.56
CA PHE A 372 -1.29 -11.86 4.96
C PHE A 372 -1.06 -11.78 6.49
N HIS A 373 -1.88 -12.47 7.28
CA HIS A 373 -1.69 -12.63 8.74
C HIS A 373 -0.99 -13.94 9.12
N PHE A 374 -0.17 -14.49 8.22
CA PHE A 374 0.64 -15.68 8.47
C PHE A 374 -0.18 -16.96 8.76
N MET A 375 -1.44 -17.00 8.33
CA MET A 375 -2.27 -18.20 8.34
C MET A 375 -2.31 -18.80 6.94
N VAL A 376 -2.16 -20.12 6.84
CA VAL A 376 -2.20 -20.83 5.55
C VAL A 376 -3.65 -21.14 5.20
N PRO A 377 -4.20 -20.62 4.08
CA PRO A 377 -5.53 -21.02 3.62
C PRO A 377 -5.56 -22.52 3.31
N THR A 378 -6.71 -23.15 3.51
CA THR A 378 -6.86 -24.57 3.20
C THR A 378 -6.79 -24.80 1.69
N MET A 379 -6.42 -26.01 1.27
CA MET A 379 -6.44 -26.37 -0.16
C MET A 379 -7.84 -26.25 -0.76
N ALA A 380 -8.89 -26.55 0.01
CA ALA A 380 -10.27 -26.39 -0.41
C ALA A 380 -10.61 -24.92 -0.69
N ASP A 381 -10.22 -24.00 0.21
CA ASP A 381 -10.42 -22.57 0.02
C ASP A 381 -9.72 -22.08 -1.25
N MET A 382 -8.47 -22.51 -1.46
CA MET A 382 -7.66 -22.12 -2.61
C MET A 382 -8.27 -22.62 -3.93
N CYS A 383 -8.72 -23.88 -3.97
CA CYS A 383 -9.41 -24.42 -5.15
C CYS A 383 -10.69 -23.64 -5.45
N LEU A 384 -11.53 -23.38 -4.46
CA LEU A 384 -12.78 -22.62 -4.63
C LEU A 384 -12.52 -21.17 -5.05
N ALA A 385 -11.40 -20.58 -4.63
CA ALA A 385 -11.08 -19.20 -4.95
C ALA A 385 -10.54 -19.00 -6.38
N PHE A 386 -9.77 -19.97 -6.88
CA PHE A 386 -9.08 -19.85 -8.17
C PHE A 386 -9.69 -20.72 -9.28
N HIS A 387 -10.56 -21.66 -8.94
CA HIS A 387 -11.33 -22.43 -9.91
C HIS A 387 -12.71 -21.82 -10.11
N LYS A 388 -13.24 -21.95 -11.33
CA LYS A 388 -14.59 -21.53 -11.67
C LYS A 388 -15.52 -22.72 -11.47
N GLY A 389 -16.51 -22.61 -10.57
CA GLY A 389 -17.52 -23.65 -10.41
C GLY A 389 -18.35 -23.85 -11.69
N ALA A 390 -18.93 -25.04 -11.87
CA ALA A 390 -19.71 -25.38 -13.07
C ALA A 390 -20.91 -24.43 -13.31
N LEU A 391 -21.48 -23.89 -12.23
CA LEU A 391 -22.62 -22.96 -12.28
C LEU A 391 -22.20 -21.48 -12.20
N GLU A 392 -20.92 -21.20 -11.93
CA GLU A 392 -20.43 -19.84 -11.76
C GLU A 392 -19.98 -19.26 -13.10
N LYS A 393 -20.12 -17.93 -13.28
CA LYS A 393 -19.64 -17.26 -14.50
C LYS A 393 -18.13 -17.03 -14.48
N GLN A 394 -17.56 -16.81 -13.30
CA GLN A 394 -16.17 -16.47 -13.06
C GLN A 394 -15.72 -17.04 -11.70
N SER A 395 -14.43 -17.32 -11.56
CA SER A 395 -13.82 -17.64 -10.26
C SER A 395 -13.78 -16.41 -9.35
N LYS A 396 -13.65 -16.61 -8.03
CA LYS A 396 -13.54 -15.50 -7.07
C LYS A 396 -12.31 -14.61 -7.33
N TRP A 397 -11.19 -15.18 -7.81
CA TRP A 397 -10.03 -14.40 -8.27
C TRP A 397 -10.36 -13.50 -9.47
N GLN A 398 -11.16 -13.97 -10.43
CA GLN A 398 -11.61 -13.15 -11.56
C GLN A 398 -12.58 -12.05 -11.10
N THR A 399 -13.47 -12.34 -10.16
CA THR A 399 -14.31 -11.32 -9.52
C THR A 399 -13.46 -10.28 -8.79
N TYR A 400 -12.40 -10.70 -8.08
CA TYR A 400 -11.45 -9.80 -7.42
C TYR A 400 -10.80 -8.81 -8.39
N ASN A 401 -10.33 -9.31 -9.54
CA ASN A 401 -9.78 -8.47 -10.61
C ASN A 401 -10.83 -7.54 -11.22
N THR A 402 -12.06 -8.03 -11.45
CA THR A 402 -13.16 -7.22 -11.99
C THR A 402 -13.49 -6.06 -11.06
N VAL A 403 -13.62 -6.30 -9.75
CA VAL A 403 -13.86 -5.22 -8.78
C VAL A 403 -12.69 -4.22 -8.75
N ASN A 404 -11.44 -4.70 -8.76
CA ASN A 404 -10.26 -3.82 -8.82
C ASN A 404 -10.26 -2.94 -10.09
N LEU A 405 -10.76 -3.46 -11.22
CA LEU A 405 -10.90 -2.71 -12.47
C LEU A 405 -12.02 -1.66 -12.38
N GLU A 406 -13.17 -2.02 -11.82
CA GLU A 406 -14.29 -1.11 -11.59
C GLU A 406 -13.89 0.05 -10.67
N MET A 407 -13.03 -0.19 -9.67
CA MET A 407 -12.51 0.84 -8.78
C MET A 407 -11.70 1.94 -9.49
N VAL A 408 -11.15 1.66 -10.67
CA VAL A 408 -10.35 2.60 -11.45
C VAL A 408 -11.21 3.43 -12.41
N GLN A 409 -12.43 3.02 -12.73
CA GLN A 409 -13.25 3.73 -13.72
C GLN A 409 -13.50 5.21 -13.36
N PRO A 410 -13.93 5.57 -12.14
CA PRO A 410 -14.21 6.97 -11.82
C PRO A 410 -12.95 7.85 -11.78
N LEU A 411 -11.78 7.24 -11.57
CA LEU A 411 -10.50 7.94 -11.62
C LEU A 411 -10.17 8.35 -13.07
N VAL A 412 -10.26 7.41 -14.00
CA VAL A 412 -9.84 7.59 -15.40
C VAL A 412 -10.63 8.71 -16.09
N GLU A 413 -11.89 8.90 -15.73
CA GLU A 413 -12.74 9.95 -16.27
C GLU A 413 -12.33 11.37 -15.86
N ARG A 414 -11.56 11.51 -14.77
CA ARG A 414 -11.25 12.81 -14.14
C ARG A 414 -9.77 13.12 -13.97
N PHE A 415 -8.92 12.11 -14.15
CA PHE A 415 -7.51 12.17 -13.87
C PHE A 415 -6.81 13.20 -14.76
N ASN A 416 -6.00 14.06 -14.16
CA ASN A 416 -5.11 14.99 -14.86
C ASN A 416 -3.65 14.55 -14.71
N ASP A 417 -2.83 14.89 -15.70
CA ASP A 417 -1.41 14.56 -15.66
C ASP A 417 -0.73 15.15 -14.42
N GLY A 418 -0.04 14.31 -13.66
CA GLY A 418 0.66 14.68 -12.42
C GLY A 418 -0.14 14.44 -11.13
N ASP A 419 -1.44 14.11 -11.22
CA ASP A 419 -2.25 13.83 -10.03
C ASP A 419 -1.72 12.63 -9.22
N TYR A 420 -1.94 12.69 -7.90
CA TYR A 420 -1.53 11.63 -6.97
C TYR A 420 -2.66 10.64 -6.76
N VAL A 421 -2.31 9.36 -6.81
CA VAL A 421 -3.24 8.26 -6.57
C VAL A 421 -2.74 7.46 -5.38
N TRP A 422 -3.51 7.47 -4.30
CA TRP A 422 -3.21 6.77 -3.07
C TRP A 422 -4.15 5.57 -2.88
N ILE A 423 -3.61 4.38 -3.03
CA ILE A 423 -4.33 3.10 -2.95
C ILE A 423 -4.10 2.46 -1.59
N VAL A 424 -5.17 1.92 -1.00
CA VAL A 424 -5.16 1.44 0.37
C VAL A 424 -5.52 -0.05 0.46
N ASP A 425 -4.57 -0.81 1.03
CA ASP A 425 -4.72 -2.16 1.59
C ASP A 425 -4.95 -3.31 0.59
N ILE A 426 -5.03 -4.54 1.13
CA ILE A 426 -4.99 -5.79 0.37
C ILE A 426 -6.21 -6.05 -0.51
N GLU A 427 -7.30 -5.31 -0.33
CA GLU A 427 -8.49 -5.38 -1.20
C GLU A 427 -8.18 -4.86 -2.61
N LEU A 428 -7.17 -4.01 -2.75
CA LEU A 428 -6.89 -3.26 -3.98
C LEU A 428 -5.50 -3.56 -4.58
N LEU A 429 -4.98 -4.78 -4.38
CA LEU A 429 -3.64 -5.17 -4.85
C LEU A 429 -3.46 -5.07 -6.37
N MET A 430 -4.55 -5.14 -7.14
CA MET A 430 -4.51 -5.10 -8.61
C MET A 430 -4.72 -3.69 -9.18
N VAL A 431 -5.20 -2.75 -8.37
CA VAL A 431 -5.44 -1.36 -8.78
C VAL A 431 -4.18 -0.67 -9.33
N PRO A 432 -2.97 -0.78 -8.74
CA PRO A 432 -1.81 -0.08 -9.28
C PRO A 432 -1.46 -0.46 -10.73
N ALA A 433 -1.61 -1.73 -11.11
CA ALA A 433 -1.44 -2.15 -12.51
C ALA A 433 -2.46 -1.48 -13.43
N PHE A 434 -3.73 -1.42 -13.02
CA PHE A 434 -4.80 -0.82 -13.82
C PHE A 434 -4.65 0.69 -13.95
N VAL A 435 -4.23 1.37 -12.87
CA VAL A 435 -3.92 2.81 -12.91
C VAL A 435 -2.71 3.05 -13.81
N GLY A 436 -1.59 2.35 -13.64
CA GLY A 436 -0.41 2.54 -14.50
C GLY A 436 -0.66 2.26 -15.99
N ALA A 437 -1.62 1.38 -16.32
CA ALA A 437 -2.01 1.11 -17.70
C ALA A 437 -2.87 2.22 -18.33
N ARG A 438 -3.71 2.90 -17.53
CA ARG A 438 -4.68 3.91 -18.02
C ARG A 438 -4.24 5.36 -17.77
N CYS A 439 -3.46 5.61 -16.73
CA CYS A 439 -2.99 6.91 -16.26
C CYS A 439 -1.45 6.89 -16.14
N LYS A 440 -0.75 7.04 -17.28
CA LYS A 440 0.71 6.83 -17.37
C LYS A 440 1.55 7.82 -16.57
N SER A 441 1.03 9.01 -16.30
CA SER A 441 1.66 10.12 -15.57
C SER A 441 1.30 10.13 -14.07
N ALA A 442 0.55 9.13 -13.60
CA ALA A 442 0.08 9.07 -12.21
C ALA A 442 1.21 8.82 -11.22
N ASN A 443 1.22 9.61 -10.15
CA ASN A 443 2.07 9.38 -8.99
C ASN A 443 1.35 8.43 -8.03
N ILE A 444 1.69 7.15 -8.08
CA ILE A 444 0.98 6.08 -7.37
C ILE A 444 1.67 5.76 -6.04
N GLY A 445 0.94 5.98 -4.94
CA GLY A 445 1.28 5.52 -3.60
C GLY A 445 0.42 4.33 -3.18
N PHE A 446 1.03 3.26 -2.66
CA PHE A 446 0.33 2.10 -2.13
C PHE A 446 0.64 1.92 -0.64
N VAL A 447 -0.39 1.81 0.21
CA VAL A 447 -0.21 1.55 1.65
C VAL A 447 -0.73 0.18 2.02
N PHE A 448 0.10 -0.61 2.69
CA PHE A 448 -0.31 -1.80 3.41
C PHE A 448 -0.69 -1.44 4.86
N ASN A 449 -1.99 -1.53 5.17
CA ASN A 449 -2.45 -1.52 6.57
C ASN A 449 -2.47 -2.94 7.16
N THR A 450 -2.59 -3.95 6.31
CA THR A 450 -2.41 -5.35 6.70
C THR A 450 -0.92 -5.72 6.75
N PRO A 451 -0.49 -6.61 7.68
CA PRO A 451 0.86 -7.18 7.66
C PRO A 451 1.21 -7.81 6.30
N PHE A 452 2.51 -7.84 5.96
CA PHE A 452 2.96 -8.55 4.76
C PHE A 452 3.61 -9.89 5.13
N PRO A 453 3.17 -11.02 4.56
CA PRO A 453 3.61 -12.34 4.98
C PRO A 453 5.00 -12.68 4.47
N SER A 454 5.66 -13.65 5.12
CA SER A 454 6.96 -14.16 4.66
C SER A 454 6.86 -14.79 3.27
N SER A 455 7.99 -14.89 2.55
CA SER A 455 8.01 -15.49 1.21
C SER A 455 7.54 -16.93 1.17
N ASP A 456 7.68 -17.67 2.27
CA ASP A 456 7.29 -19.08 2.35
C ASP A 456 5.76 -19.23 2.38
N ILE A 457 5.07 -18.25 2.97
CA ILE A 457 3.62 -18.19 2.99
C ILE A 457 3.10 -17.54 1.71
N PHE A 458 3.65 -16.38 1.33
CA PHE A 458 3.19 -15.64 0.15
C PHE A 458 3.27 -16.48 -1.14
N ARG A 459 4.29 -17.34 -1.27
CA ARG A 459 4.45 -18.17 -2.47
C ARG A 459 3.37 -19.24 -2.65
N MET A 460 2.54 -19.50 -1.63
CA MET A 460 1.41 -20.41 -1.74
C MET A 460 0.27 -19.82 -2.58
N LEU A 461 0.19 -18.49 -2.72
CA LEU A 461 -0.79 -17.85 -3.60
C LEU A 461 -0.51 -18.18 -5.07
N PRO A 462 -1.49 -18.73 -5.82
CA PRO A 462 -1.37 -18.96 -7.26
C PRO A 462 -1.00 -17.68 -8.00
N ALA A 463 -1.70 -16.58 -7.71
CA ALA A 463 -1.52 -15.25 -8.32
C ALA A 463 -0.35 -14.41 -7.74
N ARG A 464 0.56 -15.00 -6.94
CA ARG A 464 1.65 -14.29 -6.25
C ARG A 464 2.46 -13.34 -7.14
N LYS A 465 2.76 -13.74 -8.38
CA LYS A 465 3.57 -12.93 -9.31
C LYS A 465 2.76 -11.80 -9.91
N GLU A 466 1.48 -12.02 -10.21
CA GLU A 466 0.58 -10.96 -10.71
C GLU A 466 0.39 -9.88 -9.66
N ILE A 467 0.14 -10.28 -8.40
CA ILE A 467 0.00 -9.37 -7.26
C ILE A 467 1.25 -8.52 -7.07
N LEU A 468 2.44 -9.13 -7.01
CA LEU A 468 3.69 -8.36 -6.84
C LEU A 468 3.94 -7.41 -8.00
N ARG A 469 3.77 -7.88 -9.24
CA ARG A 469 3.95 -7.02 -10.42
C ARG A 469 2.97 -5.88 -10.44
N SER A 470 1.74 -6.10 -9.98
CA SER A 470 0.75 -5.03 -9.86
C SER A 470 1.23 -3.99 -8.88
N VAL A 471 1.46 -4.37 -7.62
CA VAL A 471 1.88 -3.44 -6.56
C VAL A 471 3.15 -2.66 -6.94
N LEU A 472 4.10 -3.27 -7.65
CA LEU A 472 5.32 -2.62 -8.15
C LEU A 472 5.10 -1.59 -9.28
N ASN A 473 3.88 -1.42 -9.82
CA ASN A 473 3.55 -0.24 -10.64
C ASN A 473 3.41 1.03 -9.78
N SER A 474 3.49 0.94 -8.45
CA SER A 474 3.49 2.09 -7.56
C SER A 474 4.87 2.78 -7.55
N ASN A 475 4.89 4.10 -7.42
CA ASN A 475 6.13 4.87 -7.20
C ASN A 475 6.61 4.76 -5.75
N MET A 476 5.66 4.67 -4.80
CA MET A 476 5.94 4.59 -3.37
C MET A 476 5.07 3.54 -2.69
N ILE A 477 5.67 2.66 -1.88
CA ILE A 477 4.98 1.62 -1.12
C ILE A 477 5.28 1.79 0.36
N PHE A 478 4.23 1.83 1.17
CA PHE A 478 4.33 2.03 2.61
C PHE A 478 3.92 0.79 3.38
N PHE A 479 4.67 0.50 4.44
CA PHE A 479 4.38 -0.55 5.41
C PHE A 479 4.38 0.01 6.82
N HIS A 480 3.57 -0.54 7.73
CA HIS A 480 3.62 -0.13 9.13
C HIS A 480 4.97 -0.36 9.78
N CYS A 481 5.68 -1.45 9.48
CA CYS A 481 7.00 -1.70 10.04
C CYS A 481 7.97 -2.27 9.00
N PHE A 482 9.27 -2.12 9.28
CA PHE A 482 10.32 -2.61 8.39
C PHE A 482 10.31 -4.13 8.22
N THR A 483 9.81 -4.89 9.20
CA THR A 483 9.69 -6.36 9.08
C THR A 483 8.79 -6.76 7.91
N TYR A 484 7.65 -6.08 7.73
CA TYR A 484 6.73 -6.33 6.62
C TYR A 484 7.34 -5.88 5.29
N ALA A 485 7.98 -4.70 5.26
CA ALA A 485 8.72 -4.24 4.09
C ALA A 485 9.80 -5.24 3.65
N ARG A 486 10.57 -5.80 4.60
CA ARG A 486 11.59 -6.83 4.33
C ARG A 486 10.98 -8.11 3.76
N HIS A 487 9.83 -8.55 4.25
CA HIS A 487 9.14 -9.71 3.69
C HIS A 487 8.70 -9.45 2.23
N PHE A 488 8.16 -8.28 1.94
CA PHE A 488 7.83 -7.85 0.57
C PHE A 488 9.06 -7.83 -0.35
N LEU A 489 10.15 -7.20 0.09
CA LEU A 489 11.43 -7.16 -0.63
C LEU A 489 11.98 -8.55 -0.91
N THR A 490 11.90 -9.46 0.07
CA THR A 490 12.30 -10.86 -0.08
C THR A 490 11.43 -11.58 -1.11
N CYS A 491 10.13 -11.30 -1.14
CA CYS A 491 9.23 -11.85 -2.16
C CYS A 491 9.57 -11.32 -3.56
N CYS A 492 9.84 -10.02 -3.71
CA CYS A 492 10.26 -9.42 -4.97
C CYS A 492 11.57 -10.04 -5.48
N SER A 493 12.56 -10.18 -4.62
CA SER A 493 13.83 -10.81 -4.96
C SER A 493 13.68 -12.29 -5.34
N ARG A 494 13.02 -13.10 -4.49
CA ARG A 494 12.89 -14.56 -4.73
C ARG A 494 11.95 -14.93 -5.88
N LEU A 495 10.85 -14.19 -6.08
CA LEU A 495 9.81 -14.56 -7.05
C LEU A 495 9.95 -13.85 -8.40
N LEU A 496 10.53 -12.65 -8.41
CA LEU A 496 10.70 -11.83 -9.62
C LEU A 496 12.17 -11.62 -10.01
N GLY A 497 13.14 -11.99 -9.16
CA GLY A 497 14.56 -11.82 -9.44
C GLY A 497 15.02 -10.36 -9.33
N LEU A 498 14.31 -9.54 -8.56
CA LEU A 498 14.59 -8.11 -8.46
C LEU A 498 15.62 -7.84 -7.35
N GLU A 499 16.55 -6.94 -7.65
CA GLU A 499 17.49 -6.40 -6.68
C GLU A 499 16.93 -5.12 -6.06
N TYR A 500 17.30 -4.87 -4.81
CA TYR A 500 16.93 -3.67 -4.08
C TYR A 500 18.12 -3.14 -3.31
N HIS A 501 18.16 -1.83 -3.11
CA HIS A 501 19.24 -1.14 -2.44
C HIS A 501 18.67 -0.16 -1.41
N SER A 502 19.30 -0.13 -0.24
CA SER A 502 18.95 0.85 0.79
C SER A 502 19.52 2.22 0.41
N MET A 503 18.74 3.25 0.65
CA MET A 503 19.11 4.65 0.42
C MET A 503 19.16 5.43 1.74
N ARG A 504 19.75 6.62 1.70
CA ARG A 504 19.72 7.57 2.82
C ARG A 504 18.26 7.94 3.14
N GLY A 505 17.98 8.30 4.39
CA GLY A 505 16.62 8.61 4.86
C GLY A 505 15.72 7.39 5.14
N GLY A 506 16.27 6.17 5.17
CA GLY A 506 15.52 4.96 5.53
C GLY A 506 14.59 4.43 4.42
N LEU A 507 14.80 4.90 3.19
CA LEU A 507 14.11 4.39 1.99
C LEU A 507 14.84 3.17 1.45
N VAL A 508 14.08 2.25 0.84
CA VAL A 508 14.62 1.17 0.02
C VAL A 508 14.11 1.36 -1.41
N GLN A 509 15.00 1.32 -2.39
CA GLN A 509 14.66 1.44 -3.79
C GLN A 509 14.75 0.09 -4.49
N LEU A 510 13.81 -0.13 -5.41
CA LEU A 510 13.76 -1.28 -6.30
C LEU A 510 13.54 -0.79 -7.74
N ASN A 511 14.25 -1.39 -8.69
CA ASN A 511 14.08 -1.07 -10.12
C ASN A 511 13.12 -2.08 -10.75
N PHE A 512 11.98 -1.60 -11.25
CA PHE A 512 10.99 -2.45 -11.92
C PHE A 512 10.59 -1.83 -13.26
N ARG A 513 10.77 -2.55 -14.37
CA ARG A 513 10.38 -2.11 -15.72
C ARG A 513 10.89 -0.71 -16.15
N GLY A 514 12.02 -0.28 -15.61
CA GLY A 514 12.64 1.00 -15.95
C GLY A 514 12.19 2.19 -15.11
N HIS A 515 11.36 1.97 -14.07
CA HIS A 515 11.06 2.99 -13.06
C HIS A 515 11.50 2.55 -11.66
N HIS A 516 11.71 3.55 -10.80
CA HIS A 516 12.13 3.38 -9.42
C HIS A 516 10.91 3.26 -8.50
N VAL A 517 10.89 2.19 -7.70
CA VAL A 517 9.88 1.92 -6.69
C VAL A 517 10.51 2.12 -5.32
N HIS A 518 9.99 3.11 -4.60
CA HIS A 518 10.45 3.44 -3.26
C HIS A 518 9.62 2.72 -2.21
N ILE A 519 10.28 2.20 -1.17
CA ILE A 519 9.64 1.48 -0.07
C ILE A 519 10.02 2.17 1.23
N ARG A 520 9.01 2.54 2.03
CA ARG A 520 9.19 3.18 3.35
C ARG A 520 8.40 2.45 4.43
N ALA A 521 9.03 2.27 5.59
CA ALA A 521 8.31 1.90 6.80
C ALA A 521 7.77 3.17 7.47
N SER A 522 6.46 3.30 7.60
CA SER A 522 5.77 4.41 8.26
C SER A 522 4.58 3.90 9.07
N HIS A 523 4.58 4.20 10.37
CA HIS A 523 3.51 3.83 11.27
C HIS A 523 2.33 4.78 11.11
N VAL A 524 1.12 4.24 10.98
CA VAL A 524 -0.10 5.05 11.11
C VAL A 524 -0.31 5.32 12.60
N GLY A 525 -0.17 6.59 13.01
CA GLY A 525 -0.44 7.03 14.38
C GLY A 525 -1.89 7.47 14.55
N MET A 526 -2.42 7.49 15.77
CA MET A 526 -3.77 8.00 16.10
C MET A 526 -3.80 9.53 16.24
N ASP A 527 -4.95 10.16 15.98
CA ASP A 527 -5.16 11.60 16.13
C ASP A 527 -5.67 11.81 17.54
N SER A 528 -4.72 11.86 18.46
CA SER A 528 -4.98 12.04 19.88
C SER A 528 -5.71 13.36 20.14
N GLY A 529 -5.40 14.41 19.39
CA GLY A 529 -6.00 15.74 19.54
C GLY A 529 -7.51 15.70 19.28
N THR A 530 -7.92 15.24 18.10
CA THR A 530 -9.36 15.13 17.77
C THR A 530 -10.09 14.13 18.66
N PHE A 531 -9.42 13.03 19.03
CA PHE A 531 -10.02 12.06 19.94
C PHE A 531 -10.28 12.66 21.32
N LEU A 532 -9.31 13.36 21.90
CA LEU A 532 -9.43 14.03 23.20
C LEU A 532 -10.51 15.11 23.15
N GLU A 533 -10.53 15.94 22.09
CA GLU A 533 -11.56 16.97 21.90
C GLU A 533 -12.98 16.35 21.85
N LYS A 534 -13.17 15.28 21.06
CA LYS A 534 -14.46 14.56 20.99
C LYS A 534 -14.81 13.89 22.32
N PHE A 535 -13.83 13.36 23.04
CA PHE A 535 -14.03 12.71 24.34
C PHE A 535 -14.41 13.71 25.44
N GLU A 536 -13.79 14.90 25.44
CA GLU A 536 -14.06 15.95 26.43
C GLU A 536 -15.36 16.71 26.14
N SER A 537 -15.73 16.87 24.86
CA SER A 537 -16.98 17.55 24.47
C SER A 537 -18.24 16.69 24.59
N ASP A 538 -18.10 15.37 24.73
CA ASP A 538 -19.25 14.47 24.86
C ASP A 538 -19.79 14.47 26.30
N GLU A 539 -20.92 15.16 26.51
CA GLU A 539 -21.60 15.29 27.80
C GLU A 539 -21.99 13.94 28.45
N ARG A 540 -22.03 12.85 27.66
CA ARG A 540 -22.33 11.51 28.17
C ARG A 540 -21.14 10.91 28.92
N VAL A 541 -19.91 11.35 28.63
CA VAL A 541 -18.69 10.78 29.21
C VAL A 541 -18.64 10.93 30.74
N PRO A 542 -18.91 12.10 31.34
CA PRO A 542 -19.01 12.23 32.81
C PRO A 542 -20.07 11.31 33.43
N GLN A 543 -21.23 11.19 32.79
CA GLN A 543 -22.34 10.36 33.27
C GLN A 543 -21.95 8.87 33.25
N PHE A 544 -21.35 8.40 32.15
CA PHE A 544 -20.83 7.03 32.07
C PHE A 544 -19.73 6.83 33.11
N LYS A 545 -18.76 7.74 33.24
CA LYS A 545 -17.69 7.63 34.23
C LYS A 545 -18.23 7.47 35.65
N ALA A 546 -19.22 8.27 36.05
CA ALA A 546 -19.86 8.16 37.36
C ALA A 546 -20.54 6.79 37.54
N LYS A 547 -21.33 6.36 36.56
CA LYS A 547 -22.02 5.06 36.57
C LYS A 547 -21.05 3.88 36.67
N TRP A 548 -19.99 3.85 35.86
CA TRP A 548 -19.01 2.76 35.87
C TRP A 548 -18.19 2.75 37.17
N ASN A 549 -17.87 3.92 37.74
CA ASN A 549 -17.20 4.01 39.05
C ASN A 549 -18.05 3.44 40.19
N GLU A 550 -19.38 3.59 40.12
CA GLU A 550 -20.30 3.01 41.10
C GLU A 550 -20.38 1.49 40.96
N ILE A 551 -20.60 0.98 39.73
CA ILE A 551 -20.77 -0.46 39.45
C ILE A 551 -19.50 -1.25 39.80
N PHE A 552 -18.33 -0.73 39.45
CA PHE A 552 -17.04 -1.39 39.64
C PHE A 552 -16.28 -0.85 40.85
N ARG A 553 -17.00 -0.28 41.83
CA ARG A 553 -16.41 0.21 43.07
C ARG A 553 -15.58 -0.89 43.74
N SER A 554 -14.33 -0.55 44.07
CA SER A 554 -13.37 -1.46 44.71
C SER A 554 -12.98 -2.70 43.88
N LYS A 555 -13.21 -2.70 42.56
CA LYS A 555 -12.77 -3.75 41.64
C LYS A 555 -11.71 -3.20 40.68
N HIS A 556 -10.80 -4.06 40.24
CA HIS A 556 -9.95 -3.76 39.09
C HIS A 556 -10.70 -4.13 37.80
N VAL A 557 -10.76 -3.19 36.86
CA VAL A 557 -11.43 -3.39 35.57
C VAL A 557 -10.36 -3.52 34.50
N VAL A 558 -10.40 -4.64 33.76
CA VAL A 558 -9.62 -4.84 32.53
C VAL A 558 -10.58 -4.73 31.36
N LEU A 559 -10.27 -3.86 30.40
CA LEU A 559 -11.08 -3.63 29.21
C LEU A 559 -10.27 -4.00 27.97
N GLY A 560 -10.80 -4.93 27.18
CA GLY A 560 -10.36 -5.21 25.82
C GLY A 560 -11.45 -4.75 24.83
N TYR A 561 -11.03 -4.17 23.71
CA TYR A 561 -11.94 -3.79 22.63
C TYR A 561 -11.31 -4.21 21.31
N ASP A 562 -11.78 -5.35 20.81
CA ASP A 562 -11.21 -6.01 19.65
C ASP A 562 -12.33 -6.57 18.76
N ASP A 563 -12.04 -6.73 17.47
CA ASP A 563 -12.94 -7.43 16.56
C ASP A 563 -13.07 -8.91 16.99
N LEU A 564 -14.26 -9.48 16.83
CA LEU A 564 -14.46 -10.90 17.08
C LEU A 564 -13.91 -11.74 15.91
N GLU A 565 -12.59 -11.82 15.82
CA GLU A 565 -11.86 -12.54 14.78
C GLU A 565 -10.72 -13.38 15.37
N PRO A 566 -10.30 -14.46 14.68
CA PRO A 566 -9.25 -15.37 15.19
C PRO A 566 -7.93 -14.66 15.52
N MET A 567 -7.66 -13.54 14.84
CA MET A 567 -6.39 -12.80 14.93
C MET A 567 -6.36 -11.82 16.11
N SER A 568 -7.50 -11.48 16.70
CA SER A 568 -7.60 -10.57 17.84
C SER A 568 -7.10 -11.16 19.15
N GLY A 569 -6.85 -12.48 19.21
CA GLY A 569 -6.32 -13.12 20.42
C GLY A 569 -7.25 -13.04 21.64
N ILE A 570 -8.55 -12.75 21.47
CA ILE A 570 -9.53 -12.65 22.56
C ILE A 570 -9.53 -13.93 23.42
N LEU A 571 -9.41 -15.09 22.79
CA LEU A 571 -9.33 -16.37 23.51
C LEU A 571 -8.07 -16.50 24.38
N LEU A 572 -6.95 -15.86 23.98
CA LEU A 572 -5.74 -15.81 24.79
C LEU A 572 -5.91 -14.86 25.97
N LEU A 573 -6.57 -13.71 25.76
CA LEU A 573 -6.89 -12.76 26.83
C LEU A 573 -7.81 -13.38 27.89
N LEU A 574 -8.80 -14.18 27.48
CA LEU A 574 -9.70 -14.87 28.40
C LEU A 574 -9.07 -16.06 29.13
N ARG A 575 -7.97 -16.61 28.59
CA ARG A 575 -7.24 -17.73 29.21
C ARG A 575 -6.21 -17.28 30.24
N ALA A 576 -5.65 -16.08 30.06
CA ALA A 576 -4.71 -15.45 30.99
C ALA A 576 -5.46 -14.92 32.22
#